data_AF-A0A078K0Q3-F1
#
_entry.id   AF-A0A078K0Q3-F1
#
_cell.length_a   1.000
_cell.length_b   1.000
_cell.length_c   1.000
_cell.angle_alpha   90.00
_cell.angle_beta   90.00
_cell.angle_gamma   90.00
#
_symmetry.space_group_name_H-M   'P 1'
#
loop_
_entity.id
_entity.type
_entity.pdbx_description
1 polymer ?
#
loop_
_entity_poly.entity_id
_entity_poly.type
_entity_poly.pdbx_seq_one_letter_code
_entity_poly.pdbx_strand_id
1 'polypeptide(L)'
;MKPFLEHYNNNRFVEEDHRASTHHMLKQRVMRMVSGMLSLWVVTVTRVDVQKHDFNADASDYKLLKDVGFWLPQSIKKLNMVKNLKYIDPTYMIRVVQPMHQTMFTDTLLAWSVVHGAIAGYTEYTSDLINGRPTNIPYNRITEKQNNVVITG
;
A
#
# COMPACT_ATOMS: atom_id res chain seq x y z
N MET A 1 -31.71 33.98 8.63
CA MET A 1 -30.51 33.96 7.77
C MET A 1 -30.02 32.51 7.68
N LYS A 2 -30.18 31.87 6.52
CA LYS A 2 -29.50 30.64 6.03
C LYS A 2 -28.95 31.02 4.63
N PRO A 3 -27.98 30.30 4.01
CA PRO A 3 -27.68 28.85 4.08
C PRO A 3 -26.14 28.54 4.19
N PHE A 4 -25.61 27.30 4.27
CA PHE A 4 -25.51 26.29 3.18
C PHE A 4 -24.97 24.92 3.68
N LEU A 5 -25.84 23.89 3.66
CA LEU A 5 -25.68 22.47 3.24
C LEU A 5 -24.34 21.77 3.63
N GLU A 6 -24.26 20.79 4.54
CA GLU A 6 -24.90 19.46 4.60
C GLU A 6 -25.17 18.82 3.22
N HIS A 7 -24.21 18.01 2.73
CA HIS A 7 -24.38 16.79 1.91
C HIS A 7 -23.03 16.38 1.29
N TYR A 8 -22.33 15.37 1.84
CA TYR A 8 -21.36 14.59 1.06
C TYR A 8 -21.33 13.12 1.47
N ASN A 9 -22.24 12.38 0.82
CA ASN A 9 -22.11 11.03 0.28
C ASN A 9 -21.97 9.80 1.21
N ASN A 10 -23.15 9.30 1.59
CA ASN A 10 -23.48 7.90 1.86
C ASN A 10 -23.22 6.96 0.66
N ASN A 11 -21.96 6.72 0.25
CA ASN A 11 -21.63 5.78 -0.84
C ASN A 11 -20.41 4.87 -0.57
N ARG A 12 -19.95 4.74 0.69
CA ARG A 12 -18.99 3.69 1.07
C ARG A 12 -19.76 2.47 1.57
N PHE A 13 -19.88 1.45 0.73
CA PHE A 13 -20.38 0.15 1.15
C PHE A 13 -19.21 -0.69 1.64
N VAL A 14 -19.21 -1.01 2.93
CA VAL A 14 -18.32 -2.00 3.55
C VAL A 14 -19.20 -3.22 3.79
N GLU A 15 -19.03 -4.28 3.00
CA GLU A 15 -19.78 -5.53 3.17
C GLU A 15 -18.85 -6.61 3.75
N GLU A 16 -19.28 -7.23 4.85
CA GLU A 16 -18.55 -8.30 5.52
C GLU A 16 -19.08 -9.66 5.07
N ASP A 17 -18.24 -10.46 4.43
CA ASP A 17 -18.61 -11.80 3.99
C ASP A 17 -17.88 -12.83 4.86
N HIS A 18 -18.62 -13.53 5.74
CA HIS A 18 -18.08 -14.46 6.74
C HIS A 18 -17.57 -15.80 6.16
N ARG A 19 -17.51 -15.95 4.84
CA ARG A 19 -17.03 -17.19 4.16
C ARG A 19 -15.56 -17.16 3.75
N ALA A 20 -14.84 -16.05 3.94
CA ALA A 20 -13.45 -15.89 3.47
C ALA A 20 -12.37 -16.35 4.48
N SER A 21 -12.61 -17.41 5.25
CA SER A 21 -11.67 -17.87 6.30
C SER A 21 -10.40 -18.55 5.77
N THR A 22 -10.25 -18.78 4.45
CA THR A 22 -9.11 -19.54 3.88
C THR A 22 -8.23 -18.77 2.91
N HIS A 23 -8.55 -17.51 2.55
CA HIS A 23 -7.72 -16.70 1.69
C HIS A 23 -7.36 -15.37 2.34
N HIS A 24 -6.07 -15.25 2.60
CA HIS A 24 -5.33 -14.18 3.27
C HIS A 24 -5.38 -12.83 2.53
N MET A 25 -6.57 -12.27 2.31
CA MET A 25 -6.76 -10.98 1.64
C MET A 25 -7.21 -9.93 2.66
N LEU A 26 -6.25 -9.13 3.11
CA LEU A 26 -6.50 -8.03 4.01
C LEU A 26 -7.48 -7.03 3.39
N LYS A 27 -8.56 -6.80 4.13
CA LYS A 27 -9.68 -5.90 3.85
C LYS A 27 -9.23 -4.44 3.60
N GLN A 28 -8.85 -4.10 2.38
CA GLN A 28 -8.94 -2.73 1.85
C GLN A 28 -9.51 -2.77 0.43
N ARG A 29 -10.85 -2.90 0.34
CA ARG A 29 -11.60 -2.67 -0.90
C ARG A 29 -12.36 -1.37 -0.71
N VAL A 30 -11.92 -0.32 -1.40
CA VAL A 30 -12.69 0.93 -1.47
C VAL A 30 -13.44 0.93 -2.78
N MET A 31 -14.77 0.88 -2.71
CA MET A 31 -15.62 1.14 -3.85
C MET A 31 -16.11 2.58 -3.83
N ARG A 32 -16.06 3.24 -4.98
CA ARG A 32 -16.63 4.57 -5.18
C ARG A 32 -17.50 4.56 -6.42
N MET A 33 -18.74 5.01 -6.28
CA MET A 33 -19.65 5.22 -7.40
C MET A 33 -19.70 6.71 -7.73
N VAL A 34 -19.36 7.07 -8.97
CA VAL A 34 -19.49 8.43 -9.48
C VAL A 34 -20.16 8.36 -10.84
N SER A 35 -21.33 9.01 -10.97
CA SER A 35 -22.02 9.20 -12.26
C SER A 35 -22.19 7.92 -13.10
N GLY A 36 -22.57 6.81 -12.46
CA GLY A 36 -22.80 5.52 -13.14
C GLY A 36 -21.56 4.65 -13.37
N MET A 37 -20.35 5.12 -13.00
CA MET A 37 -19.13 4.32 -13.01
C MET A 37 -18.80 3.81 -11.60
N LEU A 38 -18.58 2.50 -11.48
CA LEU A 38 -18.09 1.86 -10.27
C LEU A 38 -16.57 1.69 -10.35
N SER A 39 -15.85 2.30 -9.42
CA SER A 39 -14.39 2.15 -9.28
C SER A 39 -14.06 1.32 -8.05
N LEU A 40 -13.25 0.28 -8.23
CA LEU A 40 -12.75 -0.59 -7.15
C LEU A 40 -11.24 -0.42 -7.03
N TRP A 41 -10.79 0.01 -5.86
CA TRP A 41 -9.37 0.10 -5.52
C TRP A 41 -8.95 -1.11 -4.71
N VAL A 42 -7.88 -1.77 -5.15
CA VAL A 42 -7.33 -2.98 -4.51
C VAL A 42 -5.85 -2.75 -4.28
N VAL A 43 -5.42 -3.04 -3.05
CA VAL A 43 -4.01 -3.00 -2.65
C VAL A 43 -3.54 -4.44 -2.46
N THR A 44 -2.44 -4.80 -3.11
CA THR A 44 -1.78 -6.10 -2.89
C THR A 44 -0.73 -5.91 -1.80
N VAL A 45 -0.95 -6.49 -0.62
CA VAL A 45 -0.01 -6.46 0.50
C VAL A 45 0.26 -7.89 0.97
N THR A 46 1.53 -8.28 1.10
CA THR A 46 1.92 -9.46 1.89
C THR A 46 1.98 -9.09 3.36
N ARG A 47 1.34 -9.89 4.22
CA ARG A 47 1.81 -10.00 5.61
C ARG A 47 3.06 -10.87 5.60
N VAL A 48 4.14 -10.38 6.18
CA VAL A 48 5.43 -11.10 6.26
C VAL A 48 5.36 -12.28 7.28
N ASP A 49 4.27 -12.34 8.04
CA ASP A 49 4.17 -13.04 9.31
C ASP A 49 3.21 -14.26 9.31
N VAL A 50 2.66 -14.68 8.16
CA VAL A 50 1.84 -15.91 8.08
C VAL A 50 2.50 -17.04 7.27
N GLN A 51 2.52 -18.18 7.95
CA GLN A 51 3.42 -19.31 7.84
C GLN A 51 3.39 -20.11 6.53
N LYS A 52 4.53 -20.76 6.30
CA LYS A 52 4.81 -22.13 5.82
C LYS A 52 3.81 -22.82 4.88
N HIS A 53 4.42 -23.39 3.83
CA HIS A 53 3.88 -24.24 2.77
C HIS A 53 3.22 -23.53 1.57
N ASP A 54 4.08 -23.32 0.57
CA ASP A 54 3.89 -23.66 -0.85
C ASP A 54 3.96 -22.53 -1.89
N PHE A 55 4.80 -22.84 -2.89
CA PHE A 55 5.00 -22.32 -4.25
C PHE A 55 5.91 -21.11 -4.50
N ASN A 56 7.03 -21.43 -5.17
CA ASN A 56 7.97 -20.61 -5.94
C ASN A 56 8.52 -19.36 -5.23
N ALA A 57 9.62 -19.57 -4.50
CA ALA A 57 10.47 -18.49 -4.04
C ALA A 57 11.19 -17.83 -5.24
N ASP A 58 11.27 -16.50 -5.23
CA ASP A 58 12.21 -15.77 -6.08
C ASP A 58 13.65 -16.03 -5.59
N ALA A 59 14.66 -15.71 -6.41
CA ALA A 59 16.09 -15.84 -6.07
C ALA A 59 16.52 -15.03 -4.83
N SER A 60 15.61 -14.21 -4.29
CA SER A 60 15.75 -13.28 -3.17
C SER A 60 15.04 -13.75 -1.89
N ASP A 61 14.61 -15.02 -1.81
CA ASP A 61 13.83 -15.61 -0.70
C ASP A 61 12.47 -14.93 -0.42
N TYR A 62 12.05 -13.97 -1.25
CA TYR A 62 10.70 -13.43 -1.18
C TYR A 62 9.69 -14.42 -1.78
N LYS A 63 8.58 -14.62 -1.07
CA LYS A 63 7.44 -15.40 -1.60
C LYS A 63 6.80 -14.63 -2.74
N LEU A 64 6.67 -15.28 -3.91
CA LEU A 64 5.96 -14.70 -5.03
C LEU A 64 4.47 -14.56 -4.69
N LEU A 65 3.97 -13.33 -4.76
CA LEU A 65 2.54 -13.07 -4.64
C LEU A 65 1.80 -13.61 -5.85
N LYS A 66 0.64 -14.24 -5.63
CA LYS A 66 -0.29 -14.53 -6.72
C LYS A 66 -0.82 -13.21 -7.29
N ASP A 67 -0.80 -13.10 -8.62
CA ASP A 67 -1.24 -11.90 -9.31
C ASP A 67 -2.75 -11.66 -9.16
N VAL A 68 -3.10 -10.74 -8.26
CA VAL A 68 -4.48 -10.29 -8.03
C VAL A 68 -5.01 -9.50 -9.22
N GLY A 69 -4.13 -8.81 -9.93
CA GLY A 69 -4.44 -8.00 -11.10
C GLY A 69 -4.96 -8.82 -12.27
N PHE A 70 -4.45 -10.03 -12.45
CA PHE A 70 -4.98 -10.98 -13.41
C PHE A 70 -6.23 -11.71 -12.92
N TRP A 71 -6.23 -12.14 -11.65
CA TRP A 71 -7.30 -12.98 -11.09
C TRP A 71 -8.63 -12.25 -10.90
N LEU A 72 -8.59 -11.01 -10.42
CA LEU A 72 -9.79 -10.24 -10.05
C LEU A 72 -10.68 -9.91 -11.26
N PRO A 73 -10.14 -9.39 -12.39
CA PRO A 73 -10.96 -9.11 -13.55
C PRO A 73 -11.60 -10.35 -14.17
N GLN A 74 -10.89 -11.49 -14.14
CA GLN A 74 -11.43 -12.76 -14.63
C GLN A 74 -12.61 -13.25 -13.79
N SER A 75 -12.51 -13.11 -12.47
CA SER A 75 -13.58 -13.49 -11.55
C SER A 75 -14.84 -12.64 -11.75
N ILE A 76 -14.69 -11.33 -11.95
CA ILE A 76 -15.82 -10.42 -12.23
C ILE A 76 -16.47 -10.72 -13.58
N LYS A 77 -15.68 -11.05 -14.61
CA LYS A 77 -16.21 -11.46 -15.93
C LYS A 77 -17.05 -12.74 -15.84
N LYS A 78 -16.63 -13.73 -15.04
CA LYS A 78 -17.39 -14.98 -14.83
C LYS A 78 -18.75 -14.75 -14.16
N LEU A 79 -18.83 -13.76 -13.28
CA LEU A 79 -20.07 -13.39 -12.59
C LEU A 79 -21.05 -12.59 -13.47
N ASN A 80 -20.64 -12.22 -14.70
CA ASN A 80 -21.45 -11.49 -15.68
C ASN A 80 -22.04 -10.15 -15.16
N MET A 81 -21.46 -9.59 -14.10
CA MET A 81 -21.99 -8.41 -13.40
C MET A 81 -21.72 -7.08 -14.14
N VAL A 82 -20.72 -7.04 -15.04
CA VAL A 82 -20.26 -5.80 -15.68
C VAL A 82 -19.96 -6.03 -17.17
N LYS A 83 -20.59 -5.23 -18.05
CA LYS A 83 -20.37 -5.29 -19.51
C LYS A 83 -19.07 -4.62 -19.98
N ASN A 84 -18.58 -3.59 -19.27
CA ASN A 84 -17.38 -2.83 -19.64
C ASN A 84 -16.43 -2.72 -18.44
N LEU A 85 -15.55 -3.72 -18.27
CA LEU A 85 -14.56 -3.77 -17.20
C LEU A 85 -13.19 -3.36 -17.72
N LYS A 86 -12.60 -2.30 -17.14
CA LYS A 86 -11.23 -1.86 -17.42
C LYS A 86 -10.37 -2.07 -16.18
N TYR A 87 -9.33 -2.88 -16.33
CA TYR A 87 -8.29 -3.06 -15.32
C TYR A 87 -7.12 -2.13 -15.64
N ILE A 88 -6.62 -1.42 -14.63
CA ILE A 88 -5.45 -0.54 -14.73
C ILE A 88 -4.46 -1.01 -13.69
N ASP A 89 -3.25 -1.36 -14.13
CA ASP A 89 -2.13 -1.64 -13.24
C ASP A 89 -1.10 -0.51 -13.35
N PRO A 90 -1.13 0.47 -12.44
CA PRO A 90 -0.18 1.56 -12.46
C PRO A 90 1.16 1.19 -11.79
N THR A 91 1.39 -0.05 -11.36
CA THR A 91 2.56 -0.43 -10.53
C THR A 91 3.89 0.01 -11.14
N TYR A 92 4.10 -0.24 -12.43
CA TYR A 92 5.30 0.22 -13.09
C TYR A 92 5.30 1.74 -13.28
N MET A 93 4.15 2.33 -13.64
CA MET A 93 4.04 3.77 -13.86
C MET A 93 4.39 4.56 -12.61
N ILE A 94 3.89 4.19 -11.43
CA ILE A 94 4.17 4.92 -10.18
C ILE A 94 5.63 4.83 -9.74
N ARG A 95 6.37 3.79 -10.15
CA ARG A 95 7.79 3.61 -9.78
C ARG A 95 8.76 4.38 -10.68
N VAL A 96 8.29 4.84 -11.84
CA VAL A 96 9.13 5.48 -12.87
C VAL A 96 8.82 6.97 -13.02
N VAL A 97 7.69 7.45 -12.48
CA VAL A 97 7.32 8.86 -12.48
C VAL A 97 8.30 9.67 -11.65
N GLN A 98 8.63 10.88 -12.12
CA GLN A 98 9.51 11.80 -11.42
C GLN A 98 8.95 12.17 -10.03
N PRO A 99 9.82 12.30 -9.01
CA PRO A 99 9.42 12.68 -7.67
C PRO A 99 8.82 14.10 -7.65
N MET A 100 7.86 14.32 -6.77
CA MET A 100 7.34 15.66 -6.47
C MET A 100 8.42 16.48 -5.75
N HIS A 101 8.39 17.81 -5.86
CA HIS A 101 9.37 18.69 -5.21
C HIS A 101 9.61 18.36 -3.71
N GLN A 102 8.55 18.06 -2.95
CA GLN A 102 8.68 17.75 -1.52
C GLN A 102 9.48 16.48 -1.26
N THR A 103 9.30 15.43 -2.07
CA THR A 103 10.04 14.18 -1.88
C THR A 103 11.51 14.39 -2.25
N MET A 104 11.82 15.21 -3.26
CA MET A 104 13.22 15.57 -3.59
C MET A 104 13.93 16.29 -2.44
N PHE A 105 13.26 17.23 -1.76
CA PHE A 105 13.85 17.92 -0.60
C PHE A 105 14.10 16.97 0.57
N THR A 106 13.13 16.12 0.88
CA THR A 106 13.25 15.12 1.94
C THR A 106 14.39 14.14 1.67
N ASP A 107 14.47 13.58 0.46
CA ASP A 107 15.50 12.62 0.09
C ASP A 107 16.90 13.25 0.13
N THR A 108 17.04 14.50 -0.31
CA THR A 108 18.31 15.25 -0.23
C THR A 108 18.74 15.49 1.22
N LEU A 109 17.79 15.88 2.08
CA LEU A 109 18.05 16.09 3.51
C LEU A 109 18.48 14.79 4.21
N LEU A 110 17.80 13.68 3.90
CA LEU A 110 18.13 12.37 4.45
C LEU A 110 19.51 11.91 3.96
N ALA A 111 19.84 12.08 2.68
CA ALA A 111 21.14 11.75 2.13
C ALA A 111 22.27 12.51 2.86
N TRP A 112 22.09 13.80 3.12
CA TRP A 112 23.05 14.59 3.89
C TRP A 112 23.18 14.12 5.35
N SER A 113 22.08 13.71 5.98
CA SER A 113 22.10 13.14 7.33
C SER A 113 22.94 11.86 7.38
N VAL A 114 22.80 10.98 6.39
CA VAL A 114 23.61 9.75 6.27
C VAL A 114 25.09 10.09 6.04
N VAL A 115 25.38 11.04 5.14
CA VAL A 115 26.77 11.42 4.86
C VAL A 115 27.44 11.98 6.12
N HIS A 116 26.79 12.91 6.83
CA HIS A 116 27.33 13.45 8.07
C HIS A 116 27.50 12.39 9.16
N GLY A 117 26.54 11.47 9.31
CA GLY A 117 26.65 10.40 10.29
C GLY A 117 27.80 9.43 9.98
N ALA A 118 28.03 9.12 8.70
CA ALA A 118 29.15 8.30 8.27
C ALA A 118 30.50 9.01 8.51
N ILE A 119 30.59 10.32 8.25
CA ILE A 119 31.79 11.14 8.56
C ILE A 119 32.05 11.18 10.07
N ALA A 120 31.00 11.18 10.89
CA ALA A 120 31.12 11.10 12.35
C ALA A 120 31.53 9.70 12.87
N GLY A 121 31.66 8.71 11.98
CA GLY A 121 32.06 7.35 12.31
C GLY A 121 30.91 6.43 12.72
N TYR A 122 29.64 6.81 12.50
CA TYR A 122 28.51 5.91 12.75
C TYR A 122 28.40 4.84 11.65
N THR A 123 28.06 3.63 12.05
CA THR A 123 27.85 2.47 11.18
C THR A 123 26.53 1.78 11.51
N GLU A 124 26.06 0.89 10.62
CA GLU A 124 24.86 0.05 10.84
C GLU A 124 23.59 0.85 11.22
N TYR A 125 23.34 1.95 10.51
CA TYR A 125 22.16 2.79 10.72
C TYR A 125 21.55 3.23 9.38
N THR A 126 20.28 3.65 9.42
CA THR A 126 19.62 4.40 8.33
C THR A 126 19.28 5.80 8.82
N SER A 127 19.16 6.79 7.94
CA SER A 127 18.53 8.07 8.30
C SER A 127 17.08 8.09 7.82
N ASP A 128 16.18 8.54 8.68
CA ASP A 128 14.77 8.75 8.36
C ASP A 128 14.20 9.93 9.17
N LEU A 129 13.00 10.40 8.83
CA LEU A 129 12.31 11.46 9.53
C LEU A 129 11.49 10.90 10.71
N ILE A 130 11.90 11.23 11.94
CA ILE A 130 11.09 10.97 13.14
C ILE A 130 10.50 12.28 13.62
N ASN A 131 9.16 12.37 13.68
CA ASN A 131 8.44 13.58 14.07
C ASN A 131 8.89 14.84 13.30
N GLY A 132 9.21 14.67 12.01
CA GLY A 132 9.66 15.76 11.13
C GLY A 132 11.13 16.16 11.26
N ARG A 133 11.96 15.41 12.02
CA ARG A 133 13.39 15.67 12.17
C ARG A 133 14.22 14.52 11.58
N PRO A 134 15.28 14.82 10.81
CA PRO A 134 16.19 13.78 10.32
C PRO A 134 16.92 13.14 11.50
N THR A 135 16.79 11.82 11.64
CA THR A 135 17.32 11.05 12.76
C THR A 135 17.99 9.79 12.25
N ASN A 136 19.13 9.44 12.84
CA ASN A 136 19.83 8.19 12.56
C ASN A 136 19.24 7.07 13.41
N ILE A 137 18.71 6.03 12.76
CA ILE A 137 18.04 4.89 13.37
C ILE A 137 18.94 3.66 13.24
N PRO A 138 19.32 3.03 14.36
CA PRO A 138 20.10 1.79 14.36
C PRO A 138 19.37 0.64 13.62
N TYR A 139 20.11 -0.17 12.86
CA TYR A 139 19.53 -1.22 12.02
C TYR A 139 18.65 -2.23 12.79
N ASN A 140 19.08 -2.63 13.99
CA ASN A 140 18.33 -3.53 14.86
C ASN A 140 16.93 -3.00 15.19
N ARG A 141 16.75 -1.68 15.32
CA ARG A 141 15.45 -1.06 15.62
C ARG A 141 14.50 -1.04 14.43
N ILE A 142 15.02 -1.00 13.21
CA ILE A 142 14.21 -0.92 11.98
C ILE A 142 13.52 -2.25 11.69
N THR A 143 14.21 -3.36 11.96
CA THR A 143 13.71 -4.71 11.68
C THR A 143 12.79 -5.25 12.78
N GLU A 144 12.82 -4.64 13.98
CA GLU A 144 11.99 -5.04 15.13
C GLU A 144 10.49 -4.92 14.89
N LYS A 145 10.03 -3.87 14.20
CA LYS A 145 8.59 -3.58 14.08
C LYS A 145 8.24 -2.92 12.75
N GLN A 146 7.20 -3.43 12.11
CA GLN A 146 6.60 -2.83 10.92
C GLN A 146 5.41 -1.93 11.29
N ASN A 147 5.22 -0.85 10.52
CA ASN A 147 4.07 0.03 10.69
C ASN A 147 2.80 -0.65 10.15
N ASN A 148 1.90 -1.03 11.06
CA ASN A 148 0.61 -1.60 10.71
C ASN A 148 -0.45 -0.50 10.68
N VAL A 149 -1.12 -0.35 9.53
CA VAL A 149 -2.28 0.55 9.40
C VAL A 149 -3.43 -0.01 10.23
N VAL A 150 -3.78 0.68 11.32
CA VAL A 150 -4.95 0.33 12.14
C VAL A 150 -6.21 0.69 11.35
N ILE A 151 -7.06 -0.30 11.12
CA ILE A 151 -8.37 -0.10 10.50
C ILE A 151 -9.36 0.14 11.65
N THR A 152 -9.58 1.41 11.99
CA THR A 152 -10.67 1.79 12.90
C THR A 152 -11.97 1.78 12.09
N GLY A 153 -12.81 0.78 12.32
CA GLY A 153 -14.15 0.66 11.78
C GLY A 153 -15.19 1.28 12.71
#